data_AF-A0A316NXX7-F1
#
_entry.id   AF-A0A316NXX7-F1
#
_cell.length_a   1.000
_cell.length_b   1.000
_cell.length_c   1.000
_cell.angle_alpha   90.00
_cell.angle_beta   90.00
_cell.angle_gamma   90.00
#
_symmetry.space_group_name_H-M   'P 1'
#
loop_
_entity.id
_entity.type
_entity.pdbx_description
1 polymer ?
#
loop_
_entity_poly.entity_id
_entity_poly.type
_entity_poly.pdbx_seq_one_letter_code
_entity_poly.pdbx_strand_id
1 'polypeptide(L)'
;MKTLWQWRQERQATKKTCKHSALESEDIRSIIDQMSEGFLRLIESIEPIKKTMMKNLLNYSGRRFRCKFHGKPVEGKIQVEHGYVFLCQNEIDGCRARNKLGYKYSYSVDSGFDEDLKIYNVSDFALLMTAEEIEEYKDWQVGDKITKGRDVFEVIFRSGEVVILKNNDGLAEGPFTCDEIYNDGGRLVAEPTPESDDSVEVSMAEVAEKLGVSVEKLRIKKE
;
A
#
# COMPACT_ATOMS: atom_id res chain seq x y z
N MET A 1 -13.39 -17.59 -64.68
CA MET A 1 -12.47 -18.57 -64.04
C MET A 1 -11.06 -18.01 -64.09
N LYS A 2 -10.37 -17.86 -62.94
CA LYS A 2 -8.97 -17.38 -62.91
C LYS A 2 -8.04 -18.47 -63.45
N THR A 3 -7.02 -18.09 -64.21
CA THR A 3 -6.06 -19.05 -64.76
C THR A 3 -5.09 -19.53 -63.69
N LEU A 4 -4.53 -20.73 -63.88
CA LEU A 4 -3.57 -21.33 -62.93
C LEU A 4 -2.35 -20.42 -62.65
N TRP A 5 -1.97 -19.60 -63.64
CA TRP A 5 -0.89 -18.63 -63.53
C TRP A 5 -1.25 -17.45 -62.62
N GLN A 6 -2.47 -16.92 -62.73
CA GLN A 6 -2.97 -15.87 -61.84
C GLN A 6 -3.03 -16.32 -60.38
N TRP A 7 -3.46 -17.57 -60.14
CA TRP A 7 -3.42 -18.18 -58.80
C TRP A 7 -2.00 -18.29 -58.22
N ARG A 8 -1.01 -18.57 -59.07
CA ARG A 8 0.40 -18.69 -58.65
C ARG A 8 0.99 -17.34 -58.25
N GLN A 9 0.66 -16.28 -59.00
CA GLN A 9 1.08 -14.90 -58.69
C GLN A 9 0.42 -14.39 -57.40
N GLU A 10 -0.87 -14.62 -57.20
CA GLU A 10 -1.57 -14.23 -55.94
C GLU A 10 -0.98 -14.95 -54.71
N ARG A 11 -0.62 -16.23 -54.83
CA ARG A 11 0.05 -16.98 -53.74
C ARG A 11 1.48 -16.51 -53.46
N GLN A 12 2.22 -16.04 -54.47
CA GLN A 12 3.55 -15.48 -54.24
C GLN A 12 3.48 -14.08 -53.62
N ALA A 13 2.50 -13.26 -54.03
CA ALA A 13 2.25 -11.95 -53.44
C ALA A 13 1.87 -12.09 -51.95
N THR A 14 0.86 -12.90 -51.63
CA THR A 14 0.43 -13.14 -50.22
C THR A 14 1.53 -13.72 -49.33
N LYS A 15 2.38 -14.62 -49.85
CA LYS A 15 3.55 -15.11 -49.10
C LYS A 15 4.59 -14.02 -48.83
N LYS A 16 4.80 -13.09 -49.77
CA LYS A 16 5.71 -11.95 -49.55
C LYS A 16 5.13 -10.97 -48.53
N THR A 17 3.83 -10.66 -48.61
CA THR A 17 3.17 -9.76 -47.65
C THR A 17 3.17 -10.35 -46.24
N CYS A 18 2.89 -11.65 -46.08
CA CYS A 18 2.91 -12.31 -44.76
C CYS A 18 4.33 -12.36 -44.16
N LYS A 19 5.37 -12.53 -44.98
CA LYS A 19 6.76 -12.49 -44.51
C LYS A 19 7.18 -11.09 -44.08
N HIS A 20 6.74 -10.06 -44.80
CA HIS A 20 7.04 -8.67 -44.45
C HIS A 20 6.34 -8.28 -43.14
N SER A 21 5.06 -8.64 -42.97
CA SER A 21 4.32 -8.39 -41.73
C SER A 21 4.87 -9.16 -40.54
N ALA A 22 5.42 -10.36 -40.76
CA ALA A 22 6.05 -11.14 -39.69
C ALA A 22 7.37 -10.51 -39.23
N LEU A 23 8.21 -10.04 -40.18
CA LEU A 23 9.45 -9.32 -39.87
C LEU A 23 9.17 -8.04 -39.08
N GLU A 24 8.21 -7.23 -39.53
CA GLU A 24 7.81 -6.00 -38.83
C GLU A 24 7.28 -6.29 -37.41
N SER A 25 6.61 -7.43 -37.21
CA SER A 25 6.12 -7.82 -35.88
C SER A 25 7.23 -8.30 -34.94
N GLU A 26 8.30 -8.90 -35.47
CA GLU A 26 9.46 -9.35 -34.69
C GLU A 26 10.32 -8.16 -34.25
N ASP A 27 10.53 -7.18 -35.14
CA ASP A 27 11.26 -5.96 -34.83
C ASP A 27 10.55 -5.12 -33.74
N ILE A 28 9.22 -5.00 -33.82
CA ILE A 28 8.43 -4.29 -32.79
C ILE A 28 8.54 -5.00 -31.43
N ARG A 29 8.50 -6.34 -31.39
CA ARG A 29 8.66 -7.10 -30.14
C ARG A 29 10.04 -6.88 -29.52
N SER A 30 11.09 -6.93 -30.33
CA SER A 30 12.45 -6.66 -29.84
C SER A 30 12.60 -5.26 -29.26
N ILE A 31 11.93 -4.25 -29.84
CA ILE A 31 11.96 -2.88 -29.31
C ILE A 31 11.19 -2.80 -27.98
N ILE A 32 10.03 -3.43 -27.89
CA ILE A 32 9.24 -3.48 -26.64
C ILE A 32 10.02 -4.17 -25.53
N ASP A 33 10.68 -5.29 -25.82
CA ASP A 33 11.48 -6.04 -24.84
C ASP A 33 12.67 -5.21 -24.35
N GLN A 34 13.38 -4.53 -25.26
CA GLN A 34 14.49 -3.64 -24.89
C GLN A 34 14.05 -2.45 -24.04
N MET A 35 12.89 -1.85 -24.36
CA MET A 35 12.33 -0.77 -23.55
C MET A 35 11.89 -1.25 -22.18
N SER A 36 11.30 -2.44 -22.08
CA SER A 36 10.83 -3.02 -20.81
C SER A 36 11.99 -3.35 -19.88
N GLU A 37 13.05 -3.98 -20.41
CA GLU A 37 14.27 -4.27 -19.65
C GLU A 37 14.99 -3.00 -19.17
N GLY A 38 15.04 -1.96 -20.00
CA GLY A 38 15.58 -0.66 -19.62
C GLY A 38 14.78 -0.01 -18.49
N PHE A 39 13.46 -0.16 -18.50
CA PHE A 39 12.56 0.37 -17.48
C PHE A 39 12.68 -0.39 -16.16
N LEU A 40 12.77 -1.74 -16.21
CA LEU A 40 12.96 -2.58 -15.04
C LEU A 40 14.29 -2.29 -14.32
N ARG A 41 15.38 -2.13 -15.06
CA ARG A 41 16.68 -1.74 -14.47
C ARG A 41 16.65 -0.37 -13.82
N LEU A 42 15.85 0.56 -14.37
CA LEU A 42 15.69 1.89 -13.80
C LEU A 42 14.92 1.82 -12.48
N ILE A 43 13.88 0.98 -12.41
CA ILE A 43 13.13 0.68 -11.19
C ILE A 43 14.03 0.00 -10.14
N GLU A 44 14.88 -0.95 -10.52
CA GLU A 44 15.82 -1.63 -9.61
C GLU A 44 16.95 -0.73 -9.09
N SER A 45 17.35 0.29 -9.88
CA SER A 45 18.37 1.27 -9.49
C SER A 45 17.86 2.37 -8.55
N ILE A 46 16.54 2.49 -8.42
CA ILE A 46 15.92 3.29 -7.37
C ILE A 46 15.91 2.38 -6.14
N GLU A 47 16.74 2.69 -5.14
CA GLU A 47 16.74 2.04 -3.82
C GLU A 47 15.29 1.75 -3.37
N PRO A 48 15.02 0.67 -2.60
CA PRO A 48 13.66 0.30 -2.26
C PRO A 48 13.07 1.38 -1.37
N ILE A 49 12.37 2.33 -2.00
CA ILE A 49 11.40 3.19 -1.37
C ILE A 49 10.20 2.28 -1.06
N LYS A 50 10.40 1.32 -0.14
CA LYS A 50 9.38 0.87 0.81
C LYS A 50 9.12 2.00 1.82
N LYS A 51 9.12 3.26 1.37
CA LYS A 51 8.44 4.33 2.07
C LYS A 51 6.98 4.06 1.78
N THR A 52 6.35 3.32 2.67
CA THR A 52 4.90 3.21 2.80
C THR A 52 4.32 4.57 2.42
N MET A 53 3.76 4.68 1.21
CA MET A 53 3.11 5.90 0.79
C MET A 53 1.94 6.07 1.74
N MET A 54 2.13 6.85 2.80
CA MET A 54 1.06 7.18 3.71
C MET A 54 0.10 8.04 2.90
N LYS A 55 -0.89 7.39 2.29
CA LYS A 55 -1.91 8.01 1.46
C LYS A 55 -2.76 8.87 2.39
N ASN A 56 -2.41 10.14 2.51
CA ASN A 56 -3.20 11.24 3.06
C ASN A 56 -3.95 10.94 4.39
N LEU A 57 -3.58 11.63 5.47
CA LEU A 57 -4.17 11.44 6.79
C LEU A 57 -5.66 11.80 6.92
N LEU A 58 -6.28 12.40 5.91
CA LEU A 58 -7.72 12.73 5.89
C LEU A 58 -8.64 11.52 6.11
N ASN A 59 -8.19 10.32 5.75
CA ASN A 59 -8.99 9.09 5.91
C ASN A 59 -8.78 8.39 7.26
N TYR A 60 -7.95 8.93 8.15
CA TYR A 60 -7.54 8.26 9.38
C TYR A 60 -8.08 8.93 10.65
N SER A 61 -9.13 9.76 10.54
CA SER A 61 -9.79 10.36 11.70
C SER A 61 -10.18 9.29 12.72
N GLY A 62 -9.86 9.50 13.99
CA GLY A 62 -10.05 8.56 15.09
C GLY A 62 -8.85 7.64 15.38
N ARG A 63 -7.97 7.39 14.40
CA ARG A 63 -6.86 6.42 14.57
C ARG A 63 -5.80 6.94 15.55
N ARG A 64 -5.22 6.01 16.30
CA ARG A 64 -4.07 6.30 17.16
C ARG A 64 -2.79 6.40 16.33
N PHE A 65 -1.97 7.38 16.66
CA PHE A 65 -0.65 7.54 16.07
C PHE A 65 0.41 7.64 17.16
N ARG A 66 1.63 7.30 16.78
CA ARG A 66 2.87 7.71 17.45
C ARG A 66 3.68 8.50 16.45
N CYS A 67 4.26 9.61 16.88
CA CYS A 67 5.23 10.33 16.10
C CYS A 67 6.25 10.97 17.03
N LYS A 68 7.21 11.68 16.45
CA LYS A 68 8.05 12.62 17.16
C LYS A 68 7.79 14.02 16.64
N PHE A 69 7.38 14.91 17.54
CA PHE A 69 7.35 16.34 17.25
C PHE A 69 8.65 16.96 17.77
N HIS A 70 9.44 17.59 16.89
CA HIS A 70 10.74 18.17 17.26
C HIS A 70 11.64 17.17 18.03
N GLY A 71 11.58 15.89 17.68
CA GLY A 71 12.33 14.81 18.35
C GLY A 71 11.71 14.29 19.66
N LYS A 72 10.66 14.94 20.21
CA LYS A 72 9.94 14.46 21.39
C LYS A 72 8.88 13.43 20.97
N PRO A 73 8.90 12.20 21.52
CA PRO A 73 7.88 11.20 21.20
C PRO A 73 6.53 11.64 21.73
N VAL A 74 5.51 11.53 20.89
CA VAL A 74 4.13 11.91 21.18
C VAL A 74 3.19 10.85 20.63
N GLU A 75 2.14 10.60 21.40
CA GLU A 75 1.06 9.70 21.03
C GLU A 75 -0.27 10.43 21.13
N GLY A 76 -1.20 10.04 20.27
CA GLY A 76 -2.46 10.74 20.18
C GLY A 76 -3.46 10.05 19.27
N LYS A 77 -4.53 10.78 18.95
CA LYS A 77 -5.49 10.41 17.91
C LYS A 77 -5.51 11.44 16.81
N ILE A 78 -5.70 10.97 15.59
CA ILE A 78 -5.90 11.84 14.43
C ILE A 78 -7.35 12.31 14.44
N GLN A 79 -7.59 13.57 14.11
CA GLN A 79 -8.92 14.15 13.97
C GLN A 79 -8.95 14.91 12.65
N VAL A 80 -10.01 14.75 11.86
CA VAL A 80 -10.15 15.45 10.59
C VAL A 80 -11.36 16.38 10.63
N GLU A 81 -11.14 17.67 10.40
CA GLU A 81 -12.19 18.69 10.40
C GLU A 81 -12.02 19.63 9.21
N HIS A 82 -13.08 19.82 8.42
CA HIS A 82 -13.10 20.76 7.28
C HIS A 82 -11.96 20.57 6.27
N GLY A 83 -11.50 19.32 6.06
CA GLY A 83 -10.39 19.02 5.15
C GLY A 83 -9.01 19.29 5.76
N TYR A 84 -8.93 19.53 7.06
CA TYR A 84 -7.69 19.67 7.81
C TYR A 84 -7.51 18.52 8.79
N VAL A 85 -6.27 18.07 8.93
CA VAL A 85 -5.86 16.99 9.82
C VAL A 85 -5.25 17.59 11.09
N PHE A 86 -5.75 17.15 12.23
CA PHE A 86 -5.32 17.53 13.56
C PHE A 86 -4.83 16.31 14.33
N LEU A 87 -3.61 16.38 14.82
CA LEU A 87 -2.99 15.39 15.70
C LEU A 87 -3.31 15.76 17.15
N CYS A 88 -4.31 15.12 17.74
CA CYS A 88 -4.81 15.37 19.09
C CYS A 88 -4.00 14.58 20.13
N GLN A 89 -3.38 15.27 21.08
CA GLN A 89 -2.39 14.71 22.02
C GLN A 89 -2.24 15.58 23.28
N ASN A 90 -1.46 15.14 24.27
CA ASN A 90 -1.38 15.78 25.60
C ASN A 90 -0.05 16.47 25.94
N GLU A 91 0.92 16.39 25.04
CA GLU A 91 2.32 16.78 25.24
C GLU A 91 2.67 18.18 24.72
N ILE A 92 2.12 18.60 23.58
CA ILE A 92 2.50 19.83 22.88
C ILE A 92 1.27 20.67 22.59
N ASP A 93 1.26 21.93 23.00
CA ASP A 93 0.19 22.84 22.61
C ASP A 93 0.37 23.29 21.15
N GLY A 94 -0.72 23.35 20.41
CA GLY A 94 -0.74 23.64 18.98
C GLY A 94 -2.04 24.31 18.57
N CYS A 95 -2.46 24.08 17.33
CA CYS A 95 -3.73 24.61 16.82
C CYS A 95 -4.92 23.85 17.41
N ARG A 96 -5.94 24.58 17.90
CA ARG A 96 -7.14 23.98 18.50
C ARG A 96 -8.09 23.41 17.44
N ALA A 97 -8.25 22.08 17.42
CA ALA A 97 -9.38 21.40 16.79
C ALA A 97 -10.66 21.67 17.59
N ARG A 98 -11.84 21.64 16.93
CA ARG A 98 -13.12 21.81 17.64
C ARG A 98 -13.41 20.60 18.52
N ASN A 99 -13.15 19.40 18.02
CA ASN A 99 -13.26 18.15 18.75
C ASN A 99 -11.87 17.52 18.96
N LYS A 100 -11.35 17.60 20.18
CA LYS A 100 -10.03 17.04 20.51
C LYS A 100 -10.06 15.57 20.92
N LEU A 101 -11.19 14.88 20.77
CA LEU A 101 -11.34 13.46 21.10
C LEU A 101 -10.92 13.11 22.54
N GLY A 102 -11.11 14.04 23.48
CA GLY A 102 -10.71 13.89 24.88
C GLY A 102 -9.26 14.27 25.21
N TYR A 103 -8.45 14.67 24.22
CA TYR A 103 -7.07 15.14 24.44
C TYR A 103 -7.01 16.64 24.79
N LYS A 104 -5.97 17.01 25.52
CA LYS A 104 -5.74 18.37 26.01
C LYS A 104 -5.41 19.33 24.88
N TYR A 105 -4.55 18.90 23.96
CA TYR A 105 -4.00 19.69 22.87
C TYR A 105 -4.26 19.04 21.52
N SER A 106 -4.08 19.83 20.47
CA SER A 106 -4.17 19.38 19.08
C SER A 106 -3.14 20.13 18.25
N TYR A 107 -2.66 19.50 17.18
CA TYR A 107 -1.62 20.04 16.33
C TYR A 107 -2.04 19.89 14.87
N SER A 108 -2.16 20.99 14.12
CA SER A 108 -2.59 20.95 12.72
C SER A 108 -1.42 20.50 11.83
N VAL A 109 -1.69 19.58 10.90
CA VAL A 109 -0.75 19.15 9.86
C VAL A 109 -1.34 19.34 8.46
N ASP A 110 -2.14 20.39 8.30
CA ASP A 110 -2.83 20.76 7.06
C ASP A 110 -3.59 19.59 6.42
N SER A 111 -3.27 19.24 5.18
CA SER A 111 -3.88 18.13 4.46
C SER A 111 -3.35 16.75 4.89
N GLY A 112 -2.31 16.70 5.72
CA GLY A 112 -1.73 15.47 6.24
C GLY A 112 -1.04 14.62 5.17
N PHE A 113 -0.48 15.26 4.14
CA PHE A 113 0.48 14.60 3.25
C PHE A 113 1.86 14.47 3.91
N ASP A 114 2.71 13.60 3.36
CA ASP A 114 4.08 13.40 3.87
C ASP A 114 4.91 14.69 3.81
N GLU A 115 4.67 15.55 2.83
CA GLU A 115 5.28 16.87 2.72
C GLU A 115 4.86 17.78 3.89
N ASP A 116 3.56 17.77 4.24
CA ASP A 116 3.03 18.56 5.35
C ASP A 116 3.66 18.11 6.67
N LEU A 117 3.74 16.80 6.91
CA LEU A 117 4.37 16.24 8.11
C LEU A 117 5.82 16.72 8.27
N LYS A 118 6.59 16.80 7.17
CA LYS A 118 7.97 17.33 7.20
C LYS A 118 8.02 18.82 7.52
N ILE A 119 7.14 19.62 6.92
CA ILE A 119 7.05 21.08 7.20
C ILE A 119 6.81 21.32 8.70
N TYR A 120 5.95 20.49 9.29
CA TYR A 120 5.58 20.58 10.70
C TYR A 120 6.52 19.81 11.65
N ASN A 121 7.70 19.38 11.18
CA ASN A 121 8.71 18.64 11.96
C ASN A 121 8.13 17.40 12.69
N VAL A 122 7.21 16.71 12.02
CA VAL A 122 6.67 15.42 12.45
C VAL A 122 7.51 14.33 11.81
N SER A 123 8.29 13.62 12.63
CA SER A 123 9.10 12.48 12.20
C SER A 123 8.63 11.18 12.85
N ASP A 124 9.10 10.04 12.35
CA ASP A 124 8.78 8.69 12.84
C ASP A 124 7.27 8.47 13.03
N PHE A 125 6.47 9.01 12.12
CA PHE A 125 5.03 8.86 12.17
C PHE A 125 4.65 7.42 11.88
N ALA A 126 3.93 6.80 12.81
CA ALA A 126 3.41 5.46 12.70
C ALA A 126 1.96 5.42 13.22
N LEU A 127 1.09 4.72 12.49
CA LEU A 127 -0.23 4.37 13.00
C LEU A 127 -0.08 3.21 13.99
N LEU A 128 -0.57 3.39 15.21
CA LEU A 128 -0.45 2.43 16.31
C LEU A 128 -1.68 1.51 16.40
N MET A 129 -2.14 0.95 15.29
CA MET A 129 -3.26 0.01 15.36
C MET A 129 -2.87 -1.29 14.68
N THR A 130 -2.60 -2.29 15.52
CA THR A 130 -2.53 -3.69 15.10
C THR A 130 -3.93 -4.21 14.79
N ALA A 131 -4.04 -5.28 13.99
CA ALA A 131 -5.33 -5.89 13.69
C ALA A 131 -6.05 -6.34 14.96
N GLU A 132 -5.31 -6.87 15.95
CA GLU A 132 -5.88 -7.28 17.23
C GLU A 132 -6.49 -6.11 18.02
N GLU A 133 -5.80 -4.96 18.05
CA GLU A 133 -6.33 -3.76 18.73
C GLU A 133 -7.56 -3.19 18.01
N ILE A 134 -7.59 -3.20 16.67
CA ILE A 134 -8.78 -2.76 15.92
C ILE A 134 -9.99 -3.63 16.27
N GLU A 135 -9.80 -4.95 16.40
CA GLU A 135 -10.86 -5.87 16.81
C GLU A 135 -11.31 -5.67 18.26
N GLU A 136 -10.37 -5.46 19.19
CA GLU A 136 -10.67 -5.25 20.61
C GLU A 136 -11.55 -4.01 20.81
N TYR A 137 -11.19 -2.90 20.15
CA TYR A 137 -11.92 -1.63 20.26
C TYR A 137 -13.02 -1.47 19.21
N LYS A 138 -13.20 -2.45 18.32
CA LYS A 138 -14.16 -2.46 17.19
C LYS A 138 -14.10 -1.18 16.36
N ASP A 139 -12.90 -0.64 16.18
CA ASP A 139 -12.68 0.67 15.57
C ASP A 139 -12.49 0.58 14.04
N TRP A 140 -13.33 -0.21 13.37
CA TRP A 140 -13.27 -0.43 11.92
C TRP A 140 -13.51 0.88 11.14
N GLN A 141 -12.60 1.24 10.26
CA GLN A 141 -12.62 2.46 9.45
C GLN A 141 -12.95 2.16 7.98
N VAL A 142 -13.29 3.22 7.23
CA VAL A 142 -13.56 3.11 5.80
C VAL A 142 -12.34 2.50 5.07
N GLY A 143 -12.59 1.48 4.24
CA GLY A 143 -11.60 0.68 3.53
C GLY A 143 -11.20 -0.60 4.26
N ASP A 144 -11.47 -0.72 5.57
CA ASP A 144 -11.19 -1.95 6.30
C ASP A 144 -12.10 -3.08 5.79
N LYS A 145 -11.53 -4.28 5.68
CA LYS A 145 -12.27 -5.48 5.29
C LYS A 145 -12.69 -6.26 6.51
N ILE A 146 -13.95 -6.65 6.57
CA ILE A 146 -14.55 -7.42 7.66
C ILE A 146 -15.01 -8.76 7.09
N THR A 147 -14.61 -9.87 7.71
CA THR A 147 -15.14 -11.19 7.42
C THR A 147 -16.32 -11.48 8.32
N LYS A 148 -17.38 -12.02 7.74
CA LYS A 148 -18.51 -12.58 8.46
C LYS A 148 -18.80 -13.96 7.89
N GLY A 149 -18.35 -15.00 8.59
CA GLY A 149 -18.42 -16.38 8.08
C GLY A 149 -17.56 -16.57 6.84
N ARG A 150 -18.19 -16.73 5.66
CA ARG A 150 -17.49 -16.88 4.36
C ARG A 150 -17.46 -15.60 3.55
N ASP A 151 -18.24 -14.59 3.94
CA ASP A 151 -18.41 -13.37 3.18
C ASP A 151 -17.41 -12.31 3.68
N VAL A 152 -16.93 -11.51 2.74
CA VAL A 152 -16.03 -10.38 3.00
C VAL A 152 -16.77 -9.11 2.63
N PHE A 153 -16.72 -8.16 3.55
CA PHE A 153 -17.33 -6.86 3.41
C PHE A 153 -16.27 -5.78 3.52
N GLU A 154 -16.42 -4.70 2.76
CA GLU A 154 -15.60 -3.50 2.88
C GLU A 154 -16.40 -2.44 3.61
N VAL A 155 -15.81 -1.80 4.63
CA VAL A 155 -16.43 -0.62 5.25
C VAL A 155 -16.38 0.53 4.26
N ILE A 156 -17.53 0.99 3.77
CA ILE A 156 -17.58 2.10 2.79
C ILE A 156 -17.94 3.44 3.43
N PHE A 157 -18.53 3.41 4.62
CA PHE A 157 -18.89 4.62 5.35
C PHE A 157 -18.91 4.36 6.86
N ARG A 158 -18.44 5.35 7.62
CA ARG A 158 -18.57 5.39 9.07
C ARG A 158 -18.87 6.79 9.57
N SER A 159 -19.78 6.87 10.53
CA SER A 159 -20.06 8.09 11.30
C SER A 159 -20.37 7.72 12.75
N GLY A 160 -19.40 7.92 13.64
CA GLY A 160 -19.51 7.48 15.03
C GLY A 160 -19.64 5.96 15.12
N GLU A 161 -20.76 5.51 15.70
CA GLU A 161 -21.10 4.08 15.82
C GLU A 161 -21.75 3.50 14.56
N VAL A 162 -22.24 4.33 13.64
CA VAL A 162 -22.93 3.87 12.43
C VAL A 162 -21.93 3.51 11.34
N VAL A 163 -22.05 2.31 10.80
CA VAL A 163 -21.20 1.71 9.78
C VAL A 163 -22.06 1.20 8.62
N ILE A 164 -21.60 1.44 7.39
CA ILE A 164 -22.18 0.84 6.17
C ILE A 164 -21.11 -0.02 5.52
N LEU A 165 -21.50 -1.25 5.20
CA LEU A 165 -20.67 -2.26 4.58
C LEU A 165 -20.98 -2.37 3.10
N LYS A 166 -20.03 -2.85 2.30
CA LYS A 166 -20.22 -3.20 0.90
C LYS A 166 -19.82 -4.66 0.71
N ASN A 167 -20.74 -5.45 0.16
CA ASN A 167 -20.47 -6.86 -0.12
C ASN A 167 -19.69 -7.04 -1.43
N ASN A 168 -19.30 -8.27 -1.73
CA ASN A 168 -18.55 -8.61 -2.95
C ASN A 168 -19.32 -8.33 -4.25
N ASP A 169 -20.65 -8.32 -4.21
CA ASP A 169 -21.51 -7.94 -5.35
C ASP A 169 -21.58 -6.41 -5.54
N GLY A 170 -20.93 -5.66 -4.67
CA GLY A 170 -20.87 -4.21 -4.69
C GLY A 170 -22.09 -3.50 -4.13
N LEU A 171 -22.99 -4.24 -3.47
CA LEU A 171 -24.18 -3.71 -2.82
C LEU A 171 -23.84 -3.22 -1.42
N ALA A 172 -24.44 -2.10 -1.03
CA ALA A 172 -24.33 -1.57 0.32
C ALA A 172 -25.27 -2.34 1.28
N GLU A 173 -24.74 -2.71 2.44
CA GLU A 173 -25.48 -3.33 3.55
C GLU A 173 -25.38 -2.47 4.81
N GLY A 174 -26.48 -2.40 5.55
CA GLY A 174 -26.63 -1.58 6.75
C GLY A 174 -27.73 -0.53 6.61
N PRO A 175 -27.74 0.50 7.49
CA PRO A 175 -26.74 0.82 8.51
C PRO A 175 -26.69 -0.18 9.67
N PHE A 176 -25.49 -0.42 10.19
CA PHE A 176 -25.25 -1.23 11.40
C PHE A 176 -24.41 -0.46 12.41
N THR A 177 -24.44 -0.90 13.66
CA THR A 177 -23.48 -0.51 14.68
C THR A 177 -22.25 -1.44 14.69
N CYS A 178 -21.11 -0.96 15.19
CA CYS A 178 -19.94 -1.83 15.41
C CYS A 178 -20.27 -3.05 16.27
N ASP A 179 -21.14 -2.89 17.28
CA ASP A 179 -21.56 -4.00 18.14
C ASP A 179 -22.42 -5.02 17.40
N GLU A 180 -23.36 -4.58 16.55
CA GLU A 180 -24.16 -5.48 15.72
C GLU A 180 -23.26 -6.30 14.79
N ILE A 181 -22.35 -5.65 14.07
CA ILE A 181 -21.40 -6.34 13.19
C ILE A 181 -20.56 -7.35 13.97
N TYR A 182 -20.05 -6.98 15.14
CA TYR A 182 -19.24 -7.86 15.97
C TYR A 182 -20.00 -9.06 16.51
N ASN A 183 -21.21 -8.83 17.02
CA ASN A 183 -22.09 -9.85 17.59
C ASN A 183 -22.58 -10.84 16.53
N ASP A 184 -22.68 -10.39 15.29
CA ASP A 184 -23.02 -11.19 14.12
C ASP A 184 -21.81 -11.96 13.54
N GLY A 185 -20.66 -11.91 14.24
CA GLY A 185 -19.44 -12.65 13.89
C GLY A 185 -18.49 -11.90 12.97
N GLY A 186 -18.70 -10.60 12.75
CA GLY A 186 -17.80 -9.74 11.98
C GLY A 186 -16.43 -9.59 12.65
N ARG A 187 -15.37 -9.89 11.91
CA ARG A 187 -13.96 -9.81 12.36
C ARG A 187 -13.13 -9.08 11.31
N LEU A 188 -12.09 -8.36 11.74
CA LEU A 188 -11.23 -7.63 10.82
C LEU A 188 -10.40 -8.64 10.03
N VAL A 189 -10.33 -8.47 8.71
CA VAL A 189 -9.34 -9.13 7.90
C VAL A 189 -8.03 -8.38 8.04
N ALA A 190 -7.10 -8.94 8.80
CA ALA A 190 -5.72 -8.47 8.77
C ALA A 190 -5.25 -8.49 7.31
N GLU A 191 -4.80 -7.35 6.78
CA GLU A 191 -4.02 -7.39 5.55
C GLU A 191 -2.86 -8.34 5.81
N PRO A 192 -2.56 -9.30 4.91
CA PRO A 192 -1.39 -10.14 5.09
C PRO A 192 -0.21 -9.19 5.23
N THR A 193 0.41 -9.18 6.41
CA THR A 193 1.74 -8.60 6.58
C THR A 193 2.55 -9.14 5.41
N PRO A 194 3.19 -8.30 4.58
CA PRO A 194 4.17 -8.84 3.65
C PRO A 194 5.09 -9.66 4.54
N GLU A 195 5.09 -10.97 4.35
CA GLU A 195 5.95 -11.89 5.08
C GLU A 195 7.29 -11.19 5.11
N SER A 196 7.75 -10.81 6.31
CA SER A 196 9.13 -10.39 6.45
C SER A 196 9.89 -11.58 5.95
N ASP A 197 10.51 -11.46 4.77
CA ASP A 197 11.43 -12.47 4.28
C ASP A 197 12.31 -12.79 5.49
N ASP A 198 12.26 -14.02 6.01
CA ASP A 198 13.20 -14.55 7.00
C ASP A 198 14.62 -14.67 6.38
N SER A 199 14.93 -13.80 5.41
CA SER A 199 16.25 -13.60 4.86
C SER A 199 17.03 -12.77 5.88
N VAL A 200 17.87 -13.47 6.63
CA VAL A 200 18.93 -12.83 7.39
C VAL A 200 19.89 -12.24 6.37
N GLU A 201 19.83 -10.91 6.18
CA GLU A 201 20.82 -10.18 5.39
C GLU A 201 22.17 -10.26 6.12
N VAL A 202 22.99 -11.24 5.74
CA VAL A 202 24.37 -11.34 6.21
C VAL A 202 25.27 -10.82 5.09
N SER A 203 26.17 -9.91 5.41
CA SER A 203 27.14 -9.44 4.44
C SER A 203 28.14 -10.55 4.10
N MET A 204 28.63 -10.59 2.86
CA MET A 204 29.61 -11.58 2.44
C MET A 204 30.94 -11.49 3.22
N ALA A 205 31.21 -10.32 3.81
CA ALA A 205 32.34 -10.08 4.71
C ALA A 205 32.16 -10.76 6.07
N GLU A 206 30.97 -10.67 6.69
CA GLU A 206 30.67 -11.34 7.96
C GLU A 206 30.71 -12.87 7.82
N VAL A 207 30.25 -13.40 6.68
CA VAL A 207 30.37 -14.84 6.38
C VAL A 207 31.84 -15.25 6.22
N ALA A 208 32.63 -14.46 5.50
CA ALA A 208 34.06 -14.70 5.29
C ALA A 208 34.85 -14.68 6.60
N GLU A 209 34.60 -13.69 7.47
CA GLU A 209 35.22 -13.57 8.79
C GLU A 209 34.88 -14.75 9.69
N LYS A 210 33.60 -15.13 9.77
CA LYS A 210 33.17 -16.30 10.57
C LYS A 210 33.75 -17.62 10.07
N LEU A 211 33.97 -17.77 8.77
CA LEU A 211 34.56 -18.97 8.18
C LEU A 211 36.10 -18.93 8.17
N GLY A 212 36.72 -17.78 8.50
CA GLY A 212 38.17 -17.59 8.42
C GLY A 212 38.72 -17.69 6.99
N VAL A 213 37.89 -17.41 5.98
CA VAL A 213 38.22 -17.52 4.56
C VAL A 213 38.13 -16.13 3.92
N SER A 214 39.03 -15.80 2.99
CA SER A 214 38.92 -14.55 2.24
C SER A 214 37.69 -14.55 1.33
N VAL A 215 37.01 -13.41 1.24
CA VAL A 215 35.77 -13.21 0.44
C VAL A 215 35.94 -13.72 -1.00
N GLU A 216 37.12 -13.56 -1.59
CA GLU A 216 37.46 -13.97 -2.97
C GLU A 216 37.43 -15.49 -3.20
N LYS A 217 37.51 -16.30 -2.14
CA LYS A 217 37.49 -17.77 -2.21
C LYS A 217 36.09 -18.36 -1.98
N LEU A 218 35.12 -17.56 -1.58
CA LEU A 218 33.75 -18.00 -1.40
C LEU A 218 33.09 -18.21 -2.76
N ARG A 219 32.48 -19.38 -2.95
CA ARG A 219 31.66 -19.70 -4.13
C ARG A 219 30.28 -20.14 -3.65
N ILE A 220 29.26 -19.44 -4.11
CA ILE A 220 27.87 -19.79 -3.82
C ILE A 220 27.47 -20.93 -4.77
N LYS A 221 27.12 -22.09 -4.21
CA LYS A 221 26.50 -23.16 -4.97
C LYS A 221 24.98 -23.02 -4.80
N LYS A 222 24.26 -22.80 -5.89
CA LYS A 222 22.80 -22.96 -5.89
C LYS A 222 22.52 -24.46 -5.98
N GLU A 223 21.74 -24.97 -5.04
CA GLU A 223 21.18 -26.33 -5.11
C GLU A 223 19.85 -26.30 -5.86
#